data_AF-A0A7Y9DPR4-F1
#
_entry.id   AF-A0A7Y9DPR4-F1
#
_cell.length_a   1.000
_cell.length_b   1.000
_cell.length_c   1.000
_cell.angle_alpha   90.00
_cell.angle_beta   90.00
_cell.angle_gamma   90.00
#
_symmetry.space_group_name_H-M   'P 1'
#
loop_
_entity.id
_entity.type
_entity.pdbx_description
1 polymer ?
#
loop_
_entity_poly.entity_id
_entity_poly.type
_entity_poly.pdbx_seq_one_letter_code
_entity_poly.pdbx_strand_id
1 'polypeptide(L)'
;MNPAPSQRTPHQPGQPGSEHVPGTDPIGGQAARMWDAGMGRRKGGGRKRRGDVNAVVPDAEFRSYYGRAVLKPPVWTHEIAYYLFAGGLAAGSSMLAAVADAHGHVAARRVLRTTSLGAVGASAYFLIADLGRPERFYNMLRVAKVTSPMSVGTYILSVFGPLSGVAAASELAALLPERGPLGLVRRLARPAGSVAGVGAALTGPLLATYTAVLFADTAVPSWHEPYRELPFVFGGSALAAGAGTALLLAPTAQTGSAARVAAIGATVELAAAHRMETSHGLVSEPFHLGRPGKFLTAARTLTASGAAGAVLSRALPTRVARVVSAVAGASLLAGSFLTRMAVFEAGVASTKDPKYVVVPQRERLEARRRAS
;
A
#
# COMPACT_ATOMS: atom_id res chain seq x y z
N MET A 1 -53.70 40.84 -28.72
CA MET A 1 -54.12 40.66 -27.31
C MET A 1 -52.85 40.73 -26.46
N ASN A 2 -52.52 41.92 -25.97
CA ASN A 2 -51.34 42.15 -25.12
C ASN A 2 -51.69 41.78 -23.67
N PRO A 3 -50.83 41.06 -22.93
CA PRO A 3 -50.84 41.13 -21.48
C PRO A 3 -49.90 42.25 -20.99
N ALA A 4 -50.43 43.02 -20.05
CA ALA A 4 -49.85 44.19 -19.40
C ALA A 4 -48.70 43.83 -18.42
N PRO A 5 -47.88 44.80 -17.97
CA PRO A 5 -46.67 44.53 -17.18
C PRO A 5 -47.01 44.29 -15.70
N SER A 6 -46.41 43.26 -15.10
CA SER A 6 -46.50 43.03 -13.65
C SER A 6 -45.54 43.96 -12.90
N GLN A 7 -46.06 44.52 -11.82
CA GLN A 7 -45.47 45.55 -10.97
C GLN A 7 -44.21 45.03 -10.25
N ARG A 8 -43.14 45.84 -10.24
CA ARG A 8 -41.97 45.61 -9.37
C ARG A 8 -42.30 46.03 -7.94
N THR A 9 -42.29 45.09 -7.01
CA THR A 9 -42.19 45.37 -5.57
C THR A 9 -40.74 45.72 -5.20
N PRO A 10 -40.47 46.65 -4.26
CA PRO A 10 -39.12 46.96 -3.83
C PRO A 10 -38.57 45.84 -2.93
N HIS A 11 -37.33 45.41 -3.19
CA HIS A 11 -36.62 44.45 -2.33
C HIS A 11 -36.36 45.06 -0.94
N GLN A 12 -36.80 44.36 0.12
CA GLN A 12 -36.31 44.54 1.48
C GLN A 12 -35.00 43.75 1.66
N PRO A 13 -33.93 44.35 2.22
CA PRO A 13 -32.69 43.64 2.49
C PRO A 13 -32.82 42.84 3.81
N GLY A 14 -32.71 41.51 3.75
CA GLY A 14 -32.65 40.72 4.99
C GLY A 14 -32.93 39.22 4.97
N GLN A 15 -33.15 38.54 3.84
CA GLN A 15 -33.27 37.07 3.83
C GLN A 15 -32.38 36.38 2.78
N PRO A 16 -31.73 35.25 3.11
CA PRO A 16 -30.84 34.53 2.22
C PRO A 16 -31.65 33.68 1.22
N GLY A 17 -31.73 34.16 -0.02
CA GLY A 17 -32.21 33.38 -1.15
C GLY A 17 -31.14 32.40 -1.66
N SER A 18 -31.54 31.15 -1.76
CA SER A 18 -30.80 30.04 -2.38
C SER A 18 -30.68 30.22 -3.89
N GLU A 19 -29.45 30.20 -4.41
CA GLU A 19 -29.11 29.60 -5.72
C GLU A 19 -27.58 29.57 -5.87
N HIS A 20 -26.98 28.43 -5.51
CA HIS A 20 -25.57 28.15 -5.79
C HIS A 20 -25.52 27.26 -7.03
N VAL A 21 -25.07 27.81 -8.15
CA VAL A 21 -24.71 27.07 -9.36
C VAL A 21 -23.20 26.79 -9.30
N PRO A 22 -22.75 25.53 -9.14
CA PRO A 22 -21.34 25.22 -9.09
C PRO A 22 -20.80 24.97 -10.51
N GLY A 23 -19.98 25.90 -10.99
CA GLY A 23 -19.24 25.77 -12.23
C GLY A 23 -18.15 26.83 -12.34
N THR A 24 -16.89 26.38 -12.32
CA THR A 24 -15.64 27.13 -12.56
C THR A 24 -15.15 28.08 -11.47
N ASP A 25 -14.48 27.52 -10.46
CA ASP A 25 -13.43 28.27 -9.75
C ASP A 25 -12.20 28.45 -10.66
N PRO A 26 -11.47 29.56 -10.47
CA PRO A 26 -10.14 29.34 -9.92
C PRO A 26 -9.85 30.30 -8.75
N ILE A 27 -9.88 29.74 -7.55
CA ILE A 27 -9.27 30.30 -6.33
C ILE A 27 -7.77 30.64 -6.56
N GLY A 28 -7.12 30.07 -7.57
CA GLY A 28 -5.76 30.43 -7.99
C GLY A 28 -5.62 31.85 -8.56
N GLY A 29 -6.66 32.42 -9.18
CA GLY A 29 -6.59 33.71 -9.85
C GLY A 29 -6.68 34.92 -8.91
N GLN A 30 -7.29 34.77 -7.73
CA GLN A 30 -7.29 35.81 -6.70
C GLN A 30 -6.02 35.77 -5.85
N ALA A 31 -5.53 34.57 -5.50
CA ALA A 31 -4.28 34.41 -4.76
C ALA A 31 -3.06 34.93 -5.55
N ALA A 32 -3.01 34.69 -6.87
CA ALA A 32 -1.97 35.24 -7.73
C ALA A 32 -2.02 36.77 -7.82
N ARG A 33 -3.22 37.36 -7.95
CA ARG A 33 -3.40 38.82 -7.97
C ARG A 33 -3.06 39.50 -6.65
N MET A 34 -3.24 38.84 -5.51
CA MET A 34 -2.79 39.35 -4.20
C MET A 34 -1.26 39.34 -4.05
N TRP A 35 -0.56 38.42 -4.72
CA TRP A 35 0.90 38.35 -4.70
C TRP A 35 1.54 39.43 -5.59
N ASP A 36 0.94 39.71 -6.76
CA ASP A 36 1.36 40.77 -7.68
C ASP A 36 1.04 42.19 -7.15
N ALA A 37 0.05 42.33 -6.27
CA ALA A 37 -0.30 43.61 -5.63
C ALA A 37 0.74 44.12 -4.60
N GLY A 38 1.94 43.53 -4.54
CA GLY A 38 3.05 44.06 -3.75
C GLY A 38 2.92 43.94 -2.23
N MET A 39 1.92 43.22 -1.72
CA MET A 39 1.72 42.99 -0.28
C MET A 39 2.78 42.07 0.37
N GLY A 40 3.70 41.51 -0.44
CA GLY A 40 4.80 40.66 0.03
C GLY A 40 6.13 41.37 0.33
N ARG A 41 6.29 42.66 0.03
CA ARG A 41 7.54 43.39 0.30
C ARG A 41 7.46 44.19 1.61
N ARG A 42 7.56 43.49 2.75
CA ARG A 42 7.96 44.14 4.00
C ARG A 42 9.46 44.46 3.92
N LYS A 43 9.78 45.67 3.42
CA LYS A 43 11.09 46.29 3.58
C LYS A 43 11.45 46.30 5.06
N GLY A 44 12.68 45.86 5.36
CA GLY A 44 13.27 45.93 6.69
C GLY A 44 13.11 47.33 7.28
N GLY A 45 12.59 47.38 8.49
CA GLY A 45 12.38 48.59 9.26
C GLY A 45 12.39 48.22 10.73
N GLY A 46 13.59 48.06 11.28
CA GLY A 46 13.80 47.97 12.72
C GLY A 46 13.32 49.26 13.38
N ARG A 47 12.15 49.19 14.02
CA ARG A 47 11.78 50.12 15.09
C ARG A 47 10.78 49.42 15.98
N LYS A 48 11.24 49.01 17.18
CA LYS A 48 10.39 48.59 18.29
C LYS A 48 9.29 49.63 18.47
N ARG A 49 8.05 49.32 18.07
CA ARG A 49 6.87 50.06 18.54
C ARG A 49 6.67 49.67 20.00
N ARG A 50 7.26 50.48 20.86
CA ARG A 50 7.02 50.48 22.30
C ARG A 50 5.65 51.15 22.49
N GLY A 51 4.67 50.40 22.99
CA GLY A 51 3.40 50.94 23.52
C GLY A 51 2.28 51.12 22.51
N ASP A 52 1.66 50.03 22.05
CA ASP A 52 0.25 50.07 21.67
C ASP A 52 -0.56 49.41 22.79
N VAL A 53 -1.26 50.24 23.57
CA VAL A 53 -2.08 49.82 24.72
C VAL A 53 -3.33 49.05 24.27
N ASN A 54 -3.62 49.03 22.96
CA ASN A 54 -4.76 48.33 22.36
C ASN A 54 -4.36 47.08 21.55
N ALA A 55 -3.11 46.62 21.63
CA ALA A 55 -2.74 45.29 21.16
C ALA A 55 -3.22 44.21 22.16
N VAL A 56 -4.53 44.15 22.38
CA VAL A 56 -5.20 43.21 23.31
C VAL A 56 -5.40 41.83 22.69
N VAL A 57 -5.03 41.66 21.42
CA VAL A 57 -5.11 40.39 20.70
C VAL A 57 -3.69 39.84 20.59
N PRO A 58 -3.36 38.75 21.31
CA PRO A 58 -2.12 38.01 21.07
C PRO A 58 -1.99 37.67 19.58
N ASP A 59 -0.76 37.67 19.05
CA ASP A 59 -0.53 37.22 17.67
C ASP A 59 -1.21 35.86 17.46
N ALA A 60 -2.08 35.77 16.45
CA ALA A 60 -2.86 34.57 16.20
C ALA A 60 -1.93 33.38 15.92
N GLU A 61 -1.84 32.46 16.89
CA GLU A 61 -1.17 31.18 16.69
C GLU A 61 -2.06 30.26 15.84
N PHE A 62 -1.94 30.33 14.51
CA PHE A 62 -2.57 29.38 13.60
C PHE A 62 -1.89 28.00 13.75
N ARG A 63 -2.32 27.23 14.76
CA ARG A 63 -1.82 25.88 15.05
C ARG A 63 -2.36 24.84 14.06
N SER A 64 -3.56 25.03 13.54
CA SER A 64 -4.18 24.21 12.49
C SER A 64 -5.31 24.97 11.78
N TYR A 65 -5.85 24.43 10.68
CA TYR A 65 -7.04 24.97 10.00
C TYR A 65 -8.30 24.75 10.86
N TYR A 66 -8.43 25.48 11.96
CA TYR A 66 -9.53 25.38 12.93
C TYR A 66 -9.77 23.95 13.47
N GLY A 67 -8.70 23.15 13.62
CA GLY A 67 -8.80 21.75 14.03
C GLY A 67 -9.43 20.81 12.99
N ARG A 68 -9.72 21.30 11.78
CA ARG A 68 -10.30 20.50 10.69
C ARG A 68 -9.21 19.90 9.81
N ALA A 69 -9.49 18.73 9.26
CA ALA A 69 -8.62 18.06 8.30
C ALA A 69 -8.34 18.97 7.09
N VAL A 70 -7.06 19.16 6.78
CA VAL A 70 -6.60 19.94 5.62
C VAL A 70 -6.65 19.09 4.35
N LEU A 71 -6.42 17.78 4.48
CA LEU A 71 -6.52 16.81 3.40
C LEU A 71 -7.89 16.12 3.45
N LYS A 72 -8.44 15.83 2.28
CA LYS A 72 -9.58 14.92 2.19
C LYS A 72 -9.09 13.51 2.58
N PRO A 73 -9.71 12.84 3.57
CA PRO A 73 -9.33 11.48 3.92
C PRO A 73 -9.48 10.54 2.72
N PRO A 74 -8.61 9.52 2.59
CA PRO A 74 -8.76 8.51 1.55
C PRO A 74 -10.14 7.86 1.64
N VAL A 75 -10.81 7.71 0.50
CA VAL A 75 -12.14 7.07 0.42
C VAL A 75 -12.04 5.54 0.28
N TRP A 76 -10.83 5.00 0.25
CA TRP A 76 -10.56 3.57 0.14
C TRP A 76 -11.15 2.80 1.32
N THR A 77 -11.72 1.64 1.02
CA THR A 77 -12.21 0.71 2.03
C THR A 77 -11.08 -0.25 2.45
N HIS A 78 -11.36 -1.16 3.39
CA HIS A 78 -10.42 -2.21 3.77
C HIS A 78 -10.12 -3.20 2.63
N GLU A 79 -10.90 -3.18 1.53
CA GLU A 79 -10.64 -3.99 0.33
C GLU A 79 -9.26 -3.69 -0.25
N ILE A 80 -8.79 -2.44 -0.18
CA ILE A 80 -7.43 -2.09 -0.59
C ILE A 80 -6.40 -2.81 0.28
N ALA A 81 -6.56 -2.86 1.60
CA ALA A 81 -5.63 -3.59 2.46
C ALA A 81 -5.61 -5.10 2.14
N TYR A 82 -6.76 -5.68 1.77
CA TYR A 82 -6.86 -7.08 1.36
C TYR A 82 -6.19 -7.33 0.01
N TYR A 83 -6.38 -6.41 -0.95
CA TYR A 83 -5.67 -6.38 -2.22
C TYR A 83 -4.15 -6.34 -2.02
N LEU A 84 -3.66 -5.46 -1.14
CA LEU A 84 -2.24 -5.32 -0.82
C LEU A 84 -1.65 -6.62 -0.30
N PHE A 85 -2.33 -7.25 0.66
CA PHE A 85 -1.91 -8.53 1.23
C PHE A 85 -1.92 -9.63 0.17
N ALA A 86 -3.02 -9.77 -0.59
CA ALA A 86 -3.17 -10.80 -1.60
C ALA A 86 -2.12 -10.67 -2.73
N GLY A 87 -1.85 -9.45 -3.20
CA GLY A 87 -0.79 -9.19 -4.17
C GLY A 87 0.60 -9.53 -3.63
N GLY A 88 0.90 -9.17 -2.38
CA GLY A 88 2.15 -9.53 -1.71
C GLY A 88 2.31 -11.05 -1.51
N LEU A 89 1.24 -11.74 -1.10
CA LEU A 89 1.19 -13.19 -0.98
C LEU A 89 1.43 -13.88 -2.34
N ALA A 90 0.83 -13.35 -3.41
CA ALA A 90 1.03 -13.86 -4.76
C ALA A 90 2.50 -13.75 -5.19
N ALA A 91 3.06 -12.54 -5.06
CA ALA A 91 4.46 -12.28 -5.36
C ALA A 91 5.40 -13.19 -4.55
N GLY A 92 5.26 -13.22 -3.23
CA GLY A 92 6.04 -14.07 -2.33
C GLY A 92 6.00 -15.55 -2.69
N SER A 93 4.78 -16.04 -2.98
CA SER A 93 4.57 -17.44 -3.36
C SER A 93 5.21 -17.77 -4.70
N SER A 94 5.09 -16.91 -5.72
CA SER A 94 5.70 -17.12 -7.04
C SER A 94 7.24 -17.16 -6.97
N MET A 95 7.86 -16.27 -6.21
CA MET A 95 9.31 -16.22 -6.02
C MET A 95 9.81 -17.51 -5.36
N LEU A 96 9.15 -17.94 -4.27
CA LEU A 96 9.52 -19.16 -3.58
C LEU A 96 9.18 -20.42 -4.40
N ALA A 97 8.16 -20.37 -5.26
CA ALA A 97 7.82 -21.46 -6.18
C ALA A 97 8.93 -21.71 -7.19
N ALA A 98 9.56 -20.66 -7.73
CA ALA A 98 10.71 -20.80 -8.63
C ALA A 98 11.91 -21.45 -7.92
N VAL A 99 12.17 -21.06 -6.67
CA VAL A 99 13.21 -21.71 -5.84
C VAL A 99 12.86 -23.19 -5.59
N ALA A 100 11.60 -23.50 -5.27
CA ALA A 100 11.15 -24.88 -5.08
C ALA A 100 11.27 -25.72 -6.37
N ASP A 101 10.98 -25.14 -7.54
CA ASP A 101 11.14 -25.81 -8.84
C ASP A 101 12.61 -26.12 -9.13
N ALA A 102 13.51 -25.15 -8.89
CA ALA A 102 14.95 -25.33 -9.07
C ALA A 102 15.55 -26.43 -8.18
N HIS A 103 14.99 -26.63 -6.97
CA HIS A 103 15.38 -27.71 -6.06
C HIS A 103 14.62 -29.03 -6.29
N GLY A 104 13.74 -29.12 -7.28
CA GLY A 104 12.93 -30.32 -7.52
C GLY A 104 11.89 -30.61 -6.43
N HIS A 105 11.54 -29.63 -5.60
CA HIS A 105 10.55 -29.75 -4.53
C HIS A 105 9.11 -29.66 -5.07
N VAL A 106 8.64 -30.73 -5.70
CA VAL A 106 7.37 -30.75 -6.46
C VAL A 106 6.15 -30.36 -5.62
N ALA A 107 6.05 -30.81 -4.37
CA ALA A 107 4.89 -30.53 -3.53
C ALA A 107 4.87 -29.05 -3.09
N ALA A 108 6.01 -28.51 -2.64
CA ALA A 108 6.14 -27.11 -2.30
C ALA A 108 5.87 -26.20 -3.51
N ARG A 109 6.44 -26.53 -4.66
CA ARG A 109 6.21 -25.81 -5.92
C ARG A 109 4.74 -25.75 -6.30
N ARG A 110 4.04 -26.90 -6.26
CA ARG A 110 2.62 -26.99 -6.63
C ARG A 110 1.76 -26.09 -5.75
N VAL A 111 1.92 -26.20 -4.43
CA VAL A 111 1.17 -25.38 -3.48
C VAL A 111 1.44 -23.89 -3.71
N LEU A 112 2.70 -23.49 -3.81
CA LEU A 112 3.07 -22.09 -3.99
C LEU A 112 2.56 -21.50 -5.32
N ARG A 113 2.56 -22.26 -6.42
CA ARG A 113 1.98 -21.81 -7.70
C ARG A 113 0.46 -21.67 -7.60
N THR A 114 -0.23 -22.64 -6.99
CA THR A 114 -1.69 -22.54 -6.80
C THR A 114 -2.07 -21.39 -5.87
N THR A 115 -1.31 -21.16 -4.79
CA THR A 115 -1.51 -20.02 -3.90
C THR A 115 -1.23 -18.72 -4.63
N SER A 116 -0.17 -18.65 -5.44
CA SER A 116 0.14 -17.46 -6.25
C SER A 116 -1.02 -17.08 -7.17
N LEU A 117 -1.57 -18.07 -7.91
CA LEU A 117 -2.71 -17.85 -8.79
C LEU A 117 -3.97 -17.42 -8.01
N GLY A 118 -4.29 -18.12 -6.91
CA GLY A 118 -5.44 -17.77 -6.07
C GLY A 118 -5.31 -16.37 -5.47
N ALA A 119 -4.12 -16.02 -4.99
CA ALA A 119 -3.84 -14.74 -4.36
C ALA A 119 -3.82 -13.58 -5.37
N VAL A 120 -3.29 -13.75 -6.57
CA VAL A 120 -3.40 -12.69 -7.61
C VAL A 120 -4.84 -12.53 -8.09
N GLY A 121 -5.61 -13.62 -8.17
CA GLY A 121 -7.05 -13.56 -8.45
C GLY A 121 -7.81 -12.79 -7.38
N ALA A 122 -7.57 -13.09 -6.10
CA ALA A 122 -8.15 -12.35 -4.97
C ALA A 122 -7.71 -10.88 -4.96
N SER A 123 -6.44 -10.60 -5.26
CA SER A 123 -5.90 -9.25 -5.42
C SER A 123 -6.66 -8.48 -6.49
N ALA A 124 -6.83 -9.05 -7.68
CA ALA A 124 -7.59 -8.43 -8.76
C ALA A 124 -9.06 -8.21 -8.38
N TYR A 125 -9.69 -9.18 -7.71
CA TYR A 125 -11.06 -9.06 -7.22
C TYR A 125 -11.25 -7.88 -6.27
N PHE A 126 -10.43 -7.78 -5.21
CA PHE A 126 -10.54 -6.69 -4.24
C PHE A 126 -10.24 -5.32 -4.87
N LEU A 127 -9.32 -5.25 -5.83
CA LEU A 127 -9.04 -4.03 -6.57
C LEU A 127 -10.26 -3.61 -7.44
N ILE A 128 -10.91 -4.55 -8.11
CA ILE A 128 -12.10 -4.32 -8.94
C ILE A 128 -13.33 -3.97 -8.09
N ALA A 129 -13.45 -4.53 -6.89
CA ALA A 129 -14.51 -4.18 -5.95
C ALA A 129 -14.41 -2.71 -5.50
N ASP A 130 -13.20 -2.22 -5.20
CA ASP A 130 -12.96 -0.83 -4.77
C ASP A 130 -13.20 0.20 -5.89
N LEU A 131 -13.09 -0.20 -7.17
CA LEU A 131 -13.27 0.68 -8.34
C LEU A 131 -14.68 1.31 -8.44
N GLY A 132 -15.70 0.78 -7.76
CA GLY A 132 -17.08 1.27 -7.74
C GLY A 132 -17.85 1.17 -9.08
N ARG A 133 -17.16 1.11 -10.23
CA ARG A 133 -17.69 0.83 -11.57
C ARG A 133 -16.83 -0.22 -12.27
N PRO A 134 -16.99 -1.51 -11.95
CA PRO A 134 -16.12 -2.60 -12.43
C PRO A 134 -16.12 -2.74 -13.96
N GLU A 135 -17.21 -2.37 -14.62
CA GLU A 135 -17.33 -2.36 -16.09
C GLU A 135 -16.25 -1.50 -16.77
N ARG A 136 -15.68 -0.51 -16.07
CA ARG A 136 -14.69 0.42 -16.62
C ARG A 136 -13.25 -0.02 -16.42
N PHE A 137 -12.98 -1.20 -15.84
CA PHE A 137 -11.62 -1.65 -15.54
C PHE A 137 -10.72 -1.64 -16.79
N TYR A 138 -11.25 -1.98 -17.96
CA TYR A 138 -10.50 -2.02 -19.21
C TYR A 138 -9.89 -0.65 -19.58
N ASN A 139 -10.41 0.46 -19.04
CA ASN A 139 -9.83 1.77 -19.26
C ASN A 139 -8.43 1.90 -18.65
N MET A 140 -8.13 1.14 -17.59
CA MET A 140 -6.80 1.12 -16.97
C MET A 140 -5.74 0.48 -17.88
N LEU A 141 -6.15 -0.37 -18.83
CA LEU A 141 -5.26 -1.06 -19.76
C LEU A 141 -4.96 -0.25 -21.04
N ARG A 142 -5.67 0.87 -21.26
CA ARG A 142 -5.55 1.65 -22.50
C ARG A 142 -4.36 2.59 -22.54
N VAL A 143 -3.88 3.07 -21.39
CA VAL A 143 -2.86 4.13 -21.30
C VAL A 143 -1.71 3.69 -20.41
N ALA A 144 -0.51 3.65 -21.01
CA ALA A 144 0.75 3.45 -20.30
C ALA A 144 1.31 4.81 -19.84
N LYS A 145 1.16 5.11 -18.55
CA LYS A 145 1.69 6.33 -17.92
C LYS A 145 2.71 5.96 -16.85
N VAL A 146 3.99 5.98 -17.22
CA VAL A 146 5.10 5.58 -16.35
C VAL A 146 5.21 6.45 -15.09
N THR A 147 4.74 7.71 -15.15
CA THR A 147 4.71 8.62 -13.99
C THR A 147 3.55 8.35 -13.03
N SER A 148 2.71 7.34 -13.26
CA SER A 148 1.58 6.99 -12.39
C SER A 148 1.76 5.57 -11.87
N PRO A 149 1.99 5.39 -10.55
CA PRO A 149 2.10 4.06 -9.95
C PRO A 149 0.88 3.17 -10.19
N MET A 150 -0.31 3.74 -10.31
CA MET A 150 -1.54 3.02 -10.63
C MET A 150 -1.53 2.43 -12.05
N SER A 151 -1.02 3.18 -13.04
CA SER A 151 -0.85 2.69 -14.41
C SER A 151 0.22 1.59 -14.46
N VAL A 152 1.39 1.84 -13.86
CA VAL A 152 2.49 0.86 -13.78
C VAL A 152 2.03 -0.44 -13.11
N GLY A 153 1.29 -0.34 -12.00
CA GLY A 153 0.71 -1.47 -11.30
C GLY A 153 -0.21 -2.33 -12.16
N THR A 154 -1.02 -1.69 -13.00
CA THR A 154 -1.90 -2.38 -13.96
C THR A 154 -1.08 -3.26 -14.91
N TYR A 155 0.00 -2.72 -15.49
CA TYR A 155 0.87 -3.48 -16.40
C TYR A 155 1.68 -4.56 -15.68
N ILE A 156 2.11 -4.32 -14.44
CA ILE A 156 2.73 -5.37 -13.60
C ILE A 156 1.75 -6.55 -13.44
N LEU A 157 0.50 -6.28 -13.08
CA LEU A 157 -0.54 -7.32 -12.95
C LEU A 157 -0.84 -8.01 -14.28
N SER A 158 -0.89 -7.27 -15.39
CA SER A 158 -1.11 -7.83 -16.73
C SER A 158 0.00 -8.78 -17.18
N VAL A 159 1.23 -8.60 -16.72
CA VAL A 159 2.34 -9.53 -17.00
C VAL A 159 2.37 -10.68 -15.99
N PHE A 160 2.30 -10.35 -14.69
CA PHE A 160 2.40 -11.33 -13.62
C PHE A 160 1.25 -12.35 -13.64
N GLY A 161 0.00 -11.89 -13.84
CA GLY A 161 -1.20 -12.72 -13.79
C GLY A 161 -1.16 -13.90 -14.76
N PRO A 162 -0.96 -13.68 -16.08
CA PRO A 162 -0.84 -14.75 -17.06
C PRO A 162 0.35 -15.69 -16.79
N LEU A 163 1.51 -15.15 -16.37
CA LEU A 163 2.68 -15.97 -16.04
C LEU A 163 2.39 -16.90 -14.84
N SER A 164 1.79 -16.36 -13.78
CA SER A 164 1.35 -17.15 -12.62
C SER A 164 0.26 -18.16 -13.00
N GLY A 165 -0.65 -17.80 -13.91
CA GLY A 165 -1.70 -18.67 -14.44
C GLY A 165 -1.16 -19.86 -15.20
N VAL A 166 -0.25 -19.64 -16.16
CA VAL A 166 0.42 -20.72 -16.91
C VAL A 166 1.23 -21.62 -15.98
N ALA A 167 1.98 -21.02 -15.03
CA ALA A 167 2.74 -21.78 -14.04
C ALA A 167 1.84 -22.70 -13.21
N ALA A 168 0.73 -22.19 -12.68
CA ALA A 168 -0.21 -22.99 -11.89
C ALA A 168 -0.98 -24.02 -12.73
N ALA A 169 -1.44 -23.66 -13.93
CA ALA A 169 -2.13 -24.56 -14.85
C ALA A 169 -1.23 -25.73 -15.28
N SER A 170 0.09 -25.52 -15.37
CA SER A 170 1.04 -26.60 -15.68
C SER A 170 1.04 -27.73 -14.65
N GLU A 171 0.60 -27.47 -13.42
CA GLU A 171 0.47 -28.51 -12.38
C GLU A 171 -0.68 -29.48 -12.67
N LEU A 172 -1.67 -29.07 -13.48
CA LEU A 172 -2.79 -29.90 -13.92
C LEU A 172 -2.41 -30.83 -15.08
N ALA A 173 -1.25 -30.61 -15.72
CA ALA A 173 -0.83 -31.41 -16.87
C ALA A 173 -0.65 -32.90 -16.56
N ALA A 174 -0.40 -33.25 -15.29
CA ALA A 174 -0.33 -34.64 -14.84
C ALA A 174 -1.69 -35.38 -14.94
N LEU A 175 -2.80 -34.64 -15.00
CA LEU A 175 -4.15 -35.19 -15.16
C LEU A 175 -4.52 -35.44 -16.65
N LEU A 176 -3.69 -34.98 -17.59
CA LEU A 176 -3.96 -35.13 -19.02
C LEU A 176 -3.55 -36.51 -19.56
N PRO A 177 -4.31 -37.07 -20.53
CA PRO A 177 -3.96 -38.31 -21.21
C PRO A 177 -2.57 -38.27 -21.86
N GLU A 178 -1.91 -39.43 -21.93
CA GLU A 178 -0.56 -39.55 -22.49
C GLU A 178 -0.50 -39.54 -24.02
N ARG A 179 -1.61 -39.89 -24.68
CA ARG A 179 -1.69 -40.06 -26.14
C ARG A 179 -2.64 -39.03 -26.76
N GLY A 180 -2.42 -38.69 -28.03
CA GLY A 180 -3.21 -37.72 -28.78
C GLY A 180 -2.76 -36.27 -28.59
N PRO A 181 -3.54 -35.28 -29.07
CA PRO A 181 -3.19 -33.86 -29.00
C PRO A 181 -3.00 -33.36 -27.55
N LEU A 182 -3.73 -33.93 -26.59
CA LEU A 182 -3.57 -33.64 -25.16
C LEU A 182 -2.24 -34.15 -24.58
N GLY A 183 -1.66 -35.21 -25.17
CA GLY A 183 -0.33 -35.70 -24.81
C GLY A 183 0.78 -34.71 -25.20
N LEU A 184 0.61 -33.98 -26.30
CA LEU A 184 1.52 -32.90 -26.71
C LEU A 184 1.43 -31.72 -25.73
N VAL A 185 0.22 -31.34 -25.32
CA VAL A 185 0.00 -30.32 -24.27
C VAL A 185 0.68 -30.74 -22.96
N ARG A 186 0.55 -31.99 -22.54
CA ARG A 186 1.22 -32.52 -21.34
C ARG A 186 2.76 -32.42 -21.44
N ARG A 187 3.35 -32.73 -22.60
CA ARG A 187 4.80 -32.60 -22.83
C ARG A 187 5.28 -31.16 -22.75
N LEU A 188 4.53 -30.22 -23.33
CA LEU A 188 4.90 -28.80 -23.35
C LEU A 188 4.56 -28.07 -22.04
N ALA A 189 3.62 -28.57 -21.24
CA ALA A 189 3.18 -27.90 -20.02
C ALA A 189 4.29 -27.75 -18.98
N ARG A 190 5.17 -28.75 -18.81
CA ARG A 190 6.28 -28.68 -17.86
C ARG A 190 7.31 -27.58 -18.20
N PRO A 191 7.90 -27.53 -19.41
CA PRO A 191 8.83 -26.45 -19.75
C PRO A 191 8.12 -25.08 -19.78
N ALA A 192 6.91 -24.99 -20.33
CA ALA A 192 6.13 -23.74 -20.35
C ALA A 192 5.84 -23.24 -18.93
N GLY A 193 5.42 -24.12 -18.03
CA GLY A 193 5.14 -23.78 -16.63
C GLY A 193 6.38 -23.36 -15.85
N SER A 194 7.55 -23.93 -16.18
CA SER A 194 8.82 -23.57 -15.55
C SER A 194 9.28 -22.18 -16.00
N VAL A 195 9.25 -21.92 -17.32
CA VAL A 195 9.57 -20.60 -17.90
C VAL A 195 8.60 -19.53 -17.38
N ALA A 196 7.30 -19.81 -17.40
CA ALA A 196 6.29 -18.90 -16.88
C ALA A 196 6.46 -18.67 -15.37
N GLY A 197 6.80 -19.72 -14.61
CA GLY A 197 7.07 -19.63 -13.18
C GLY A 197 8.27 -18.74 -12.86
N VAL A 198 9.35 -18.84 -13.65
CA VAL A 198 10.51 -17.94 -13.54
C VAL A 198 10.12 -16.51 -13.91
N GLY A 199 9.35 -16.31 -14.99
CA GLY A 199 8.84 -14.99 -15.36
C GLY A 199 7.98 -14.35 -14.26
N ALA A 200 7.09 -15.13 -13.63
CA ALA A 200 6.29 -14.68 -12.49
C ALA A 200 7.18 -14.34 -11.30
N ALA A 201 8.20 -15.15 -11.00
CA ALA A 201 9.16 -14.87 -9.93
C ALA A 201 9.99 -13.60 -10.19
N LEU A 202 10.37 -13.32 -11.44
CA LEU A 202 11.13 -12.10 -11.81
C LEU A 202 10.26 -10.84 -11.73
N THR A 203 8.97 -10.95 -12.01
CA THR A 203 7.99 -9.85 -11.87
C THR A 203 7.43 -9.73 -10.45
N GLY A 204 7.61 -10.76 -9.62
CA GLY A 204 7.19 -10.83 -8.22
C GLY A 204 7.69 -9.66 -7.36
N PRO A 205 8.99 -9.30 -7.37
CA PRO A 205 9.49 -8.13 -6.64
C PRO A 205 8.77 -6.84 -7.02
N LEU A 206 8.48 -6.64 -8.31
CA LEU A 206 7.73 -5.47 -8.78
C LEU A 206 6.32 -5.47 -8.18
N LEU A 207 5.60 -6.58 -8.25
CA LEU A 207 4.27 -6.76 -7.65
C LEU A 207 4.28 -6.54 -6.13
N ALA A 208 5.32 -7.04 -5.44
CA ALA A 208 5.45 -6.93 -4.00
C ALA A 208 5.65 -5.48 -3.52
N THR A 209 6.40 -4.66 -4.28
CA THR A 209 6.82 -3.33 -3.82
C THR A 209 6.12 -2.16 -4.48
N TYR A 210 5.56 -2.28 -5.70
CA TYR A 210 4.96 -1.11 -6.37
C TYR A 210 3.78 -0.53 -5.59
N THR A 211 3.09 -1.36 -4.82
CA THR A 211 1.97 -0.90 -4.00
C THR A 211 2.42 -0.01 -2.84
N ALA A 212 3.64 -0.19 -2.35
CA ALA A 212 4.26 0.76 -1.41
C ALA A 212 4.56 2.10 -2.11
N VAL A 213 5.02 2.07 -3.36
CA VAL A 213 5.25 3.29 -4.16
C VAL A 213 3.93 4.02 -4.41
N LEU A 214 2.86 3.29 -4.72
CA LEU A 214 1.52 3.84 -4.87
C LEU A 214 1.05 4.55 -3.60
N PHE A 215 1.31 3.96 -2.43
CA PHE A 215 1.01 4.58 -1.15
C PHE A 215 1.87 5.81 -0.88
N ALA A 216 3.15 5.77 -1.22
CA ALA A 216 4.05 6.88 -0.98
C ALA A 216 3.83 8.07 -1.95
N ASP A 217 3.30 7.83 -3.14
CA ASP A 217 3.03 8.84 -4.18
C ASP A 217 1.70 9.59 -3.92
N THR A 218 1.62 10.25 -2.77
CA THR A 218 0.42 10.98 -2.31
C THR A 218 0.78 12.05 -1.28
N ALA A 219 -0.19 12.87 -0.89
CA ALA A 219 -0.03 13.88 0.16
C ALA A 219 -0.30 13.35 1.57
N VAL A 220 -0.75 12.10 1.73
CA VAL A 220 -1.04 11.48 3.02
C VAL A 220 0.26 11.34 3.84
N PRO A 221 0.41 12.04 4.98
CA PRO A 221 1.69 12.15 5.67
C PRO A 221 2.34 10.81 6.01
N SER A 222 1.63 9.92 6.72
CA SER A 222 2.21 8.65 7.18
C SER A 222 2.38 7.60 6.08
N TRP A 223 1.98 7.90 4.84
CA TRP A 223 2.37 7.10 3.67
C TRP A 223 3.51 7.74 2.89
N HIS A 224 3.49 9.06 2.71
CA HIS A 224 4.48 9.78 1.91
C HIS A 224 5.85 9.84 2.57
N GLU A 225 5.90 10.16 3.87
CA GLU A 225 7.19 10.38 4.55
C GLU A 225 8.08 9.13 4.57
N PRO A 226 7.57 7.92 4.89
CA PRO A 226 8.36 6.69 4.86
C PRO A 226 8.51 6.07 3.46
N TYR A 227 8.55 6.87 2.38
CA TYR A 227 8.68 6.36 1.00
C TYR A 227 9.92 5.49 0.77
N ARG A 228 10.98 5.67 1.57
CA ARG A 228 12.21 4.88 1.49
C ARG A 228 12.09 3.53 2.18
N GLU A 229 11.31 3.45 3.25
CA GLU A 229 11.16 2.24 4.07
C GLU A 229 10.01 1.34 3.58
N LEU A 230 8.89 1.93 3.13
CA LEU A 230 7.67 1.19 2.76
C LEU A 230 7.91 0.07 1.73
N PRO A 231 8.71 0.25 0.64
CA PRO A 231 8.99 -0.84 -0.29
C PRO A 231 9.66 -2.06 0.37
N PHE A 232 10.53 -1.83 1.36
CA PHE A 232 11.18 -2.91 2.11
C PHE A 232 10.25 -3.56 3.11
N VAL A 233 9.37 -2.79 3.78
CA VAL A 233 8.31 -3.36 4.62
C VAL A 233 7.44 -4.31 3.79
N PHE A 234 6.96 -3.85 2.63
CA PHE A 234 6.06 -4.64 1.79
C PHE A 234 6.76 -5.84 1.13
N GLY A 235 8.01 -5.66 0.67
CA GLY A 235 8.82 -6.73 0.10
C GLY A 235 9.18 -7.81 1.13
N GLY A 236 9.62 -7.40 2.31
CA GLY A 236 9.90 -8.31 3.43
C GLY A 236 8.66 -9.09 3.85
N SER A 237 7.52 -8.40 4.01
CA SER A 237 6.25 -9.03 4.38
C SER A 237 5.72 -9.98 3.30
N ALA A 238 5.97 -9.68 2.01
CA ALA A 238 5.63 -10.57 0.91
C ALA A 238 6.47 -11.86 0.95
N LEU A 239 7.78 -11.75 1.18
CA LEU A 239 8.67 -12.91 1.35
C LEU A 239 8.24 -13.76 2.55
N ALA A 240 7.93 -13.12 3.69
CA ALA A 240 7.42 -13.79 4.88
C ALA A 240 6.11 -14.54 4.60
N ALA A 241 5.16 -13.94 3.88
CA ALA A 241 3.90 -14.58 3.51
C ALA A 241 4.09 -15.77 2.55
N GLY A 242 4.95 -15.64 1.54
CA GLY A 242 5.31 -16.74 0.64
C GLY A 242 5.96 -17.90 1.38
N ALA A 243 6.92 -17.61 2.26
CA ALA A 243 7.53 -18.60 3.14
C ALA A 243 6.51 -19.24 4.08
N GLY A 244 5.61 -18.44 4.66
CA GLY A 244 4.55 -18.92 5.55
C GLY A 244 3.62 -19.91 4.87
N THR A 245 3.28 -19.67 3.60
CA THR A 245 2.49 -20.60 2.78
C THR A 245 3.19 -21.95 2.62
N ALA A 246 4.48 -21.96 2.27
CA ALA A 246 5.23 -23.20 2.14
C ALA A 246 5.34 -23.95 3.47
N LEU A 247 5.61 -23.25 4.57
CA LEU A 247 5.69 -23.83 5.90
C LEU A 247 4.35 -24.42 6.37
N LEU A 248 3.25 -23.75 6.02
CA LEU A 248 1.89 -24.15 6.37
C LEU A 248 1.41 -25.35 5.56
N LEU A 249 1.70 -25.41 4.26
CA LEU A 249 1.02 -26.35 3.35
C LEU A 249 1.94 -27.39 2.72
N ALA A 250 3.25 -27.15 2.62
CA ALA A 250 4.18 -28.11 2.02
C ALA A 250 4.71 -29.14 3.04
N PRO A 251 5.15 -30.33 2.59
CA PRO A 251 5.84 -31.28 3.46
C PRO A 251 7.10 -30.67 4.05
N THR A 252 7.37 -30.92 5.34
CA THR A 252 8.52 -30.34 6.07
C THR A 252 9.88 -30.69 5.46
N ALA A 253 9.99 -31.81 4.75
CA ALA A 253 11.19 -32.16 3.99
C ALA A 253 11.53 -31.15 2.88
N GLN A 254 10.53 -30.43 2.35
CA GLN A 254 10.67 -29.47 1.25
C GLN A 254 10.65 -28.00 1.71
N THR A 255 10.51 -27.72 3.01
CA THR A 255 10.46 -26.35 3.56
C THR A 255 11.84 -25.76 3.91
N GLY A 256 12.91 -26.46 3.51
CA GLY A 256 14.30 -26.00 3.40
C GLY A 256 14.50 -24.50 3.22
N SER A 257 14.25 -24.08 1.99
CA SER A 257 14.38 -22.70 1.53
C SER A 257 13.36 -21.77 2.20
N ALA A 258 12.14 -22.25 2.45
CA ALA A 258 11.08 -21.47 3.07
C ALA A 258 11.49 -20.92 4.45
N ALA A 259 12.12 -21.73 5.30
CA ALA A 259 12.58 -21.27 6.61
C ALA A 259 13.66 -20.16 6.51
N ARG A 260 14.56 -20.24 5.53
CA ARG A 260 15.58 -19.20 5.29
C ARG A 260 14.95 -17.91 4.76
N VAL A 261 14.03 -18.04 3.81
CA VAL A 261 13.30 -16.90 3.24
C VAL A 261 12.40 -16.25 4.29
N ALA A 262 11.79 -17.03 5.20
CA ALA A 262 11.05 -16.49 6.34
C ALA A 262 11.94 -15.62 7.23
N ALA A 263 13.15 -16.08 7.57
CA ALA A 263 14.09 -15.30 8.36
C ALA A 263 14.51 -14.01 7.63
N ILE A 264 14.89 -14.10 6.35
CA ILE A 264 15.26 -12.93 5.54
C ILE A 264 14.11 -11.92 5.44
N GLY A 265 12.92 -12.40 5.07
CA GLY A 265 11.73 -11.56 4.92
C GLY A 265 11.36 -10.86 6.23
N ALA A 266 11.36 -11.60 7.34
CA ALA A 266 11.11 -11.05 8.67
C ALA A 266 12.17 -10.01 9.08
N THR A 267 13.46 -10.27 8.85
CA THR A 267 14.51 -9.29 9.17
C THR A 267 14.34 -8.00 8.37
N VAL A 268 14.09 -8.11 7.05
CA VAL A 268 13.89 -6.95 6.19
C VAL A 268 12.65 -6.16 6.62
N GLU A 269 11.52 -6.85 6.82
CA GLU A 269 10.27 -6.23 7.24
C GLU A 269 10.42 -5.53 8.60
N LEU A 270 10.94 -6.23 9.61
CA LEU A 270 11.07 -5.71 10.97
C LEU A 270 12.04 -4.53 11.06
N ALA A 271 13.18 -4.61 10.36
CA ALA A 271 14.15 -3.52 10.33
C ALA A 271 13.58 -2.27 9.61
N ALA A 272 12.92 -2.47 8.47
CA ALA A 272 12.29 -1.37 7.74
C ALA A 272 11.10 -0.77 8.51
N ALA A 273 10.27 -1.60 9.14
CA ALA A 273 9.14 -1.15 9.95
C ALA A 273 9.63 -0.37 11.18
N HIS A 274 10.70 -0.83 11.84
CA HIS A 274 11.30 -0.10 12.94
C HIS A 274 11.79 1.29 12.51
N ARG A 275 12.43 1.41 11.35
CA ARG A 275 12.82 2.72 10.80
C ARG A 275 11.61 3.60 10.45
N MET A 276 10.59 3.03 9.81
CA MET A 276 9.34 3.72 9.49
C MET A 276 8.66 4.30 10.75
N GLU A 277 8.68 3.56 11.85
CA GLU A 277 8.09 3.95 13.14
C GLU A 277 8.89 5.01 13.92
N THR A 278 10.18 5.20 13.63
CA THR A 278 11.08 5.99 14.48
C THR A 278 11.76 7.16 13.77
N SER A 279 11.87 7.12 12.43
CA SER A 279 12.72 8.06 11.68
C SER A 279 11.99 9.32 11.19
N HIS A 280 10.66 9.38 11.29
CA HIS A 280 9.85 10.42 10.62
C HIS A 280 9.09 11.34 11.60
N GLY A 281 9.57 11.43 12.84
CA GLY A 281 9.08 12.37 13.85
C GLY A 281 7.57 12.27 14.09
N LEU A 282 6.86 13.40 14.01
CA LEU A 282 5.42 13.48 14.23
C LEU A 282 4.62 12.58 13.27
N VAL A 283 5.12 12.36 12.05
CA VAL A 283 4.42 11.59 11.02
C VAL A 283 4.50 10.07 11.28
N SER A 284 5.40 9.64 12.17
CA SER A 284 5.46 8.26 12.64
C SER A 284 4.47 7.97 13.79
N GLU A 285 3.96 8.99 14.48
CA GLU A 285 3.05 8.84 15.64
C GLU A 285 1.81 7.97 15.33
N PRO A 286 1.15 8.09 14.15
CA PRO A 286 -0.01 7.24 13.82
C PRO A 286 0.28 5.73 13.82
N PHE A 287 1.54 5.31 13.65
CA PHE A 287 1.93 3.90 13.74
C PHE A 287 2.00 3.38 15.17
N HIS A 288 1.98 4.24 16.19
CA HIS A 288 2.02 3.86 17.60
C HIS A 288 0.67 3.95 18.30
N LEU A 289 -0.27 4.71 17.72
CA LEU A 289 -1.54 5.02 18.35
C LEU A 289 -2.70 4.15 17.84
N GLY A 290 -3.70 3.97 18.69
CA GLY A 290 -5.00 3.42 18.33
C GLY A 290 -4.94 2.00 17.74
N ARG A 291 -5.73 1.77 16.69
CA ARG A 291 -5.79 0.49 15.97
C ARG A 291 -4.53 0.21 15.12
N PRO A 292 -3.95 1.17 14.37
CA PRO A 292 -2.73 0.92 13.60
C PRO A 292 -1.58 0.40 14.46
N GLY A 293 -1.36 1.00 15.64
CA GLY A 293 -0.30 0.55 16.56
C GLY A 293 -0.52 -0.85 17.14
N LYS A 294 -1.78 -1.21 17.43
CA LYS A 294 -2.13 -2.58 17.84
C LYS A 294 -1.83 -3.59 16.74
N PHE A 295 -2.20 -3.28 15.49
CA PHE A 295 -1.89 -4.14 14.35
C PHE A 295 -0.41 -4.27 14.11
N LEU A 296 0.35 -3.18 14.16
CA LEU A 296 1.79 -3.21 13.91
C LEU A 296 2.55 -3.98 15.00
N THR A 297 2.14 -3.81 16.26
CA THR A 297 2.69 -4.58 17.39
C THR A 297 2.42 -6.07 17.24
N ALA A 298 1.18 -6.45 16.93
CA ALA A 298 0.81 -7.84 16.68
C ALA A 298 1.52 -8.41 15.45
N ALA A 299 1.67 -7.63 14.38
CA ALA A 299 2.40 -8.03 13.19
C ALA A 299 3.87 -8.30 13.50
N ARG A 300 4.51 -7.43 14.30
CA ARG A 300 5.91 -7.60 14.74
C ARG A 300 6.09 -8.89 15.52
N THR A 301 5.22 -9.17 16.50
CA THR A 301 5.33 -10.39 17.33
C THR A 301 5.07 -11.65 16.52
N LEU A 302 4.06 -11.66 15.65
CA LEU A 302 3.74 -12.80 14.79
C LEU A 302 4.83 -13.06 13.76
N THR A 303 5.39 -12.02 13.15
CA THR A 303 6.47 -12.16 12.16
C THR A 303 7.76 -12.65 12.81
N ALA A 304 8.14 -12.09 13.96
CA ALA A 304 9.33 -12.52 14.69
C ALA A 304 9.21 -13.96 15.21
N SER A 305 8.09 -14.28 15.88
CA SER A 305 7.85 -15.64 16.40
C SER A 305 7.67 -16.66 15.28
N GLY A 306 7.01 -16.29 14.18
CA GLY A 306 6.86 -17.12 12.99
C GLY A 306 8.21 -17.43 12.34
N ALA A 307 9.09 -16.44 12.18
CA ALA A 307 10.43 -16.65 11.63
C ALA A 307 11.31 -17.52 12.55
N ALA A 308 11.28 -17.26 13.86
CA ALA A 308 11.98 -18.10 14.83
C ALA A 308 11.45 -19.54 14.81
N GLY A 309 10.13 -19.72 14.82
CA GLY A 309 9.49 -21.04 14.73
C GLY A 309 9.83 -21.77 13.43
N ALA A 310 9.90 -21.06 12.31
CA ALA A 310 10.31 -21.63 11.03
C ALA A 310 11.73 -22.21 11.07
N VAL A 311 12.67 -21.47 11.67
CA VAL A 311 14.07 -21.92 11.83
C VAL A 311 14.16 -23.07 12.83
N LEU A 312 13.51 -22.95 13.99
CA LEU A 312 13.52 -23.96 15.05
C LEU A 312 12.89 -25.28 14.60
N SER A 313 11.82 -25.22 13.80
CA SER A 313 11.14 -26.42 13.28
C SER A 313 12.08 -27.35 12.52
N ARG A 314 13.20 -26.85 11.99
CA ARG A 314 14.19 -27.65 11.26
C ARG A 314 15.00 -28.60 12.13
N ALA A 315 15.17 -28.27 13.41
CA ALA A 315 15.95 -29.07 14.35
C ALA A 315 15.08 -30.04 15.16
N LEU A 316 13.75 -29.98 15.01
CA LEU A 316 12.81 -30.77 15.79
C LEU A 316 12.51 -32.13 15.13
N PRO A 317 12.08 -33.14 15.93
CA PRO A 317 11.57 -34.39 15.39
C PRO A 317 10.39 -34.18 14.45
N THR A 318 10.27 -34.98 13.39
CA THR A 318 9.35 -34.76 12.25
C THR A 318 7.91 -34.45 12.65
N ARG A 319 7.35 -35.14 13.68
CA ARG A 319 5.98 -34.91 14.15
C ARG A 319 5.80 -33.51 14.75
N VAL A 320 6.73 -33.09 15.61
CA VAL A 320 6.70 -31.77 16.26
C VAL A 320 7.05 -30.68 15.25
N ALA A 321 8.05 -30.93 14.40
CA ALA A 321 8.45 -30.04 13.33
C ALA A 321 7.28 -29.66 12.41
N ARG A 322 6.36 -30.61 12.12
CA ARG A 322 5.20 -30.32 11.27
C ARG A 322 4.24 -29.33 11.92
N VAL A 323 3.93 -29.49 13.20
CA VAL A 323 3.04 -28.59 13.95
C VAL A 323 3.70 -27.22 14.09
N VAL A 324 4.97 -27.17 14.50
CA VAL A 324 5.71 -25.91 14.67
C VAL A 324 5.85 -25.16 13.34
N SER A 325 6.16 -25.87 12.25
CA SER A 325 6.21 -25.30 10.89
C SER A 325 4.86 -24.74 10.46
N ALA A 326 3.76 -25.45 10.74
CA ALA A 326 2.42 -24.98 10.38
C ALA A 326 2.01 -23.72 11.17
N VAL A 327 2.24 -23.71 12.49
CA VAL A 327 1.97 -22.54 13.34
C VAL A 327 2.84 -21.36 12.91
N ALA A 328 4.15 -21.59 12.69
CA ALA A 328 5.05 -20.56 12.17
C ALA A 328 4.56 -19.98 10.84
N GLY A 329 4.10 -20.84 9.93
CA GLY A 329 3.56 -20.41 8.65
C GLY A 329 2.30 -19.56 8.76
N ALA A 330 1.37 -19.96 9.64
CA ALA A 330 0.17 -19.19 9.94
C ALA A 330 0.51 -17.83 10.58
N SER A 331 1.46 -17.80 11.51
CA SER A 331 1.94 -16.56 12.14
C SER A 331 2.54 -15.59 11.12
N LEU A 332 3.38 -16.06 10.19
CA LEU A 332 3.95 -15.20 9.14
C LEU A 332 2.89 -14.63 8.19
N LEU A 333 1.89 -15.43 7.82
CA LEU A 333 0.77 -14.98 6.99
C LEU A 333 -0.07 -13.92 7.72
N ALA A 334 -0.43 -14.17 8.97
CA ALA A 334 -1.18 -13.23 9.80
C ALA A 334 -0.38 -11.95 10.07
N GLY A 335 0.92 -12.06 10.32
CA GLY A 335 1.83 -10.93 10.49
C GLY A 335 1.85 -10.03 9.26
N SER A 336 2.07 -10.61 8.08
CA SER A 336 2.07 -9.88 6.81
C SER A 336 0.74 -9.17 6.53
N PHE A 337 -0.40 -9.82 6.82
CA PHE A 337 -1.72 -9.20 6.70
C PHE A 337 -1.88 -8.00 7.64
N LEU A 338 -1.53 -8.17 8.91
CA LEU A 338 -1.63 -7.10 9.90
C LEU A 338 -0.69 -5.92 9.59
N THR A 339 0.49 -6.17 9.00
CA THR A 339 1.38 -5.11 8.50
C THR A 339 0.67 -4.26 7.43
N ARG A 340 -0.03 -4.88 6.47
CA ARG A 340 -0.78 -4.12 5.44
C ARG A 340 -1.94 -3.33 6.05
N MET A 341 -2.65 -3.91 7.02
CA MET A 341 -3.72 -3.22 7.77
C MET A 341 -3.18 -2.04 8.58
N ALA A 342 -2.05 -2.22 9.27
CA ALA A 342 -1.41 -1.17 10.06
C ALA A 342 -0.99 0.02 9.19
N VAL A 343 -0.32 -0.23 8.06
CA VAL A 343 0.09 0.82 7.13
C VAL A 343 -1.12 1.54 6.56
N PHE A 344 -2.15 0.80 6.13
CA PHE A 344 -3.39 1.39 5.62
C PHE A 344 -4.07 2.29 6.66
N GLU A 345 -4.37 1.77 7.86
CA GLU A 345 -5.08 2.55 8.88
C GLU A 345 -4.23 3.73 9.40
N ALA A 346 -2.89 3.59 9.49
CA ALA A 346 -2.01 4.68 9.93
C ALA A 346 -2.05 5.88 8.98
N GLY A 347 -2.02 5.67 7.66
CA GLY A 347 -2.15 6.76 6.71
C GLY A 347 -3.52 7.41 6.76
N VAL A 348 -4.60 6.63 6.82
CA VAL A 348 -5.96 7.18 6.98
C VAL A 348 -6.04 8.03 8.26
N ALA A 349 -5.50 7.55 9.39
CA ALA A 349 -5.46 8.30 10.64
C ALA A 349 -4.67 9.61 10.53
N SER A 350 -3.54 9.60 9.80
CA SER A 350 -2.70 10.79 9.61
C SER A 350 -3.38 11.92 8.82
N THR A 351 -4.45 11.63 8.09
CA THR A 351 -5.23 12.66 7.37
C THR A 351 -6.29 13.34 8.22
N LYS A 352 -6.71 12.73 9.33
CA LYS A 352 -7.84 13.20 10.15
C LYS A 352 -7.44 14.35 11.07
N ASP A 353 -6.23 14.30 11.60
CA ASP A 353 -5.69 15.36 12.45
C ASP A 353 -4.78 16.29 11.63
N PRO A 354 -5.13 17.59 11.50
CA PRO A 354 -4.34 18.53 10.71
C PRO A 354 -2.90 18.72 11.21
N LYS A 355 -2.57 18.35 12.46
CA LYS A 355 -1.20 18.48 12.98
C LYS A 355 -0.19 17.72 12.14
N TYR A 356 -0.56 16.54 11.63
CA TYR A 356 0.31 15.70 10.79
C TYR A 356 0.60 16.30 9.42
N VAL A 357 -0.24 17.24 8.97
CA VAL A 357 -0.06 17.94 7.68
C VAL A 357 0.64 19.27 7.88
N VAL A 358 0.19 20.08 8.85
CA VAL A 358 0.61 21.47 9.03
C VAL A 358 1.99 21.58 9.68
N VAL A 359 2.24 20.82 10.74
CA VAL A 359 3.48 20.97 11.54
C VAL A 359 4.73 20.61 10.72
N PRO A 360 4.80 19.45 10.02
CA PRO A 360 5.98 19.11 9.23
C PRO A 360 6.26 20.11 8.09
N GLN A 361 5.21 20.66 7.48
CA GLN A 361 5.37 21.69 6.44
C GLN A 361 5.96 22.99 7.00
N ARG A 362 5.52 23.42 8.19
CA ARG A 362 6.07 24.61 8.85
C ARG A 362 7.52 24.42 9.25
N GLU A 363 7.86 23.27 9.84
CA GLU A 363 9.24 22.95 10.22
C GLU A 363 10.18 23.01 9.02
N ARG A 364 9.76 22.48 7.85
CA ARG A 364 10.53 22.57 6.60
C ARG A 364 10.69 24.02 6.11
N LEU A 365 9.65 24.85 6.21
CA LEU A 365 9.71 26.26 5.82
C LEU A 365 10.65 27.05 6.75
N GLU A 366 10.58 26.80 8.05
CA GLU A 366 11.47 27.42 9.03
C GLU A 366 12.93 27.00 8.82
N ALA A 367 13.18 25.71 8.57
CA ALA A 367 14.51 25.22 8.25
C ALA A 367 15.09 25.89 6.98
N ARG A 368 14.27 26.05 5.93
CA ARG A 368 14.69 26.78 4.71
C ARG A 368 15.00 28.24 4.99
N ARG A 369 14.20 28.92 5.81
CA ARG A 369 14.44 30.32 6.23
C ARG A 369 15.70 30.49 7.07
N ARG A 370 16.05 29.49 7.89
CA ARG A 370 17.29 29.50 8.68
C ARG A 370 18.53 29.23 7.83
N ALA A 371 18.37 28.57 6.68
CA ALA A 371 19.45 28.22 5.76
C ALA A 371 19.72 29.29 4.67
N SER A 372 18.81 30.25 4.48
CA SER A 372 18.92 31.38 3.54
C SER A 372 19.44 32.64 4.21
#